data_AF-A0A7L4KT45-F1
#
_entry.id   AF-A0A7L4KT45-F1
#
_cell.length_a   1.000
_cell.length_b   1.000
_cell.length_c   1.000
_cell.angle_alpha   90.00
_cell.angle_beta   90.00
_cell.angle_gamma   90.00
#
_symmetry.space_group_name_H-M   'P 1'
#
loop_
_entity.id
_entity.type
_entity.pdbx_description
1 polymer ?
#
loop_
_entity_poly.entity_id
_entity_poly.type
_entity_poly.pdbx_seq_one_letter_code
_entity_poly.pdbx_strand_id
1 'polypeptide(L)'
;DALVWAMRNQLWGHALFLSSKMDPRTYSWVLTGFTSTLATNDPLQTLFQLMSGRIPQAAWCCGDATWGDWRPHLAVMLSNKVGDTELNHRAIVTMGDTLASKGAVEAAHFCYLIADIPFGYFGAKADRMALLGSSHRQAFSQFARTEAIQRMEIFEYCQQLRQPESFLLPFQVVYKLLYASRLADHGLPAQALQYCEHISTALLRQDPAAHPVLAQQVVRVSLDL
;
A
#
# COMPACT_ATOMS: atom_id res chain seq x y z
N ASP A 1 25.48 -0.75 -39.68
CA ASP A 1 26.13 0.58 -39.69
C ASP A 1 25.24 1.73 -39.25
N ALA A 2 24.05 1.94 -39.84
CA ALA A 2 23.16 3.04 -39.46
C ALA A 2 22.76 3.05 -37.96
N LEU A 3 22.45 1.88 -37.38
CA LEU A 3 22.09 1.76 -35.96
C LEU A 3 23.23 2.20 -35.03
N VAL A 4 24.43 1.66 -35.26
CA VAL A 4 25.63 1.96 -34.46
C VAL A 4 26.00 3.44 -34.59
N TRP A 5 25.87 4.01 -35.80
CA TRP A 5 26.08 5.43 -36.02
C TRP A 5 25.08 6.29 -35.24
N ALA A 6 23.80 5.93 -35.24
CA ALA A 6 22.77 6.64 -34.48
C ALA A 6 23.04 6.60 -32.97
N MET A 7 23.42 5.45 -32.41
CA MET A 7 23.77 5.31 -30.99
C MET A 7 25.00 6.16 -30.61
N ARG A 8 26.05 6.16 -31.43
CA ARG A 8 27.26 6.96 -31.20
C ARG A 8 26.99 8.46 -31.20
N ASN A 9 25.99 8.92 -31.98
CA ASN A 9 25.59 10.32 -32.07
C ASN A 9 24.41 10.68 -31.14
N GLN A 10 24.05 9.83 -30.17
CA GLN A 10 22.95 10.07 -29.22
C GLN A 10 21.57 10.26 -29.87
N LEU A 11 21.38 9.77 -31.10
CA LEU A 11 20.10 9.81 -31.82
C LEU A 11 19.20 8.65 -31.41
N TRP A 12 18.88 8.57 -30.12
CA TRP A 12 18.21 7.41 -29.51
C TRP A 12 16.84 7.11 -30.08
N GLY A 13 16.05 8.14 -30.46
CA GLY A 13 14.76 7.93 -31.12
C GLY A 13 14.88 7.15 -32.43
N HIS A 14 15.88 7.50 -33.25
CA HIS A 14 16.16 6.79 -34.51
C HIS A 14 16.71 5.39 -34.25
N ALA A 15 17.60 5.23 -33.26
CA ALA A 15 18.16 3.94 -32.90
C ALA A 15 17.08 2.96 -32.36
N LEU A 16 16.19 3.43 -31.49
CA LEU A 16 15.05 2.65 -30.97
C LEU A 16 14.06 2.30 -32.09
N PHE A 17 13.74 3.25 -32.97
CA PHE A 17 12.86 2.97 -34.11
C PHE A 17 13.46 1.93 -35.06
N LEU A 18 14.72 2.09 -35.47
CA LEU A 18 15.41 1.13 -36.34
C LEU A 18 15.49 -0.25 -35.69
N SER A 19 15.91 -0.33 -34.43
CA SER A 19 16.05 -1.60 -33.72
C SER A 19 14.72 -2.32 -33.46
N SER A 20 13.61 -1.58 -33.36
CA SER A 20 12.26 -2.18 -33.23
C SER A 20 11.83 -3.01 -34.45
N LYS A 21 12.47 -2.80 -35.61
CA LYS A 21 12.24 -3.57 -36.85
C LYS A 21 13.29 -4.66 -37.09
N MET A 22 14.21 -4.84 -36.13
CA MET A 22 15.25 -5.87 -36.17
C MET A 22 14.87 -7.03 -35.23
N ASP A 23 15.85 -7.79 -34.74
CA ASP A 23 15.62 -8.86 -33.79
C ASP A 23 15.53 -8.35 -32.32
N PRO A 24 14.86 -9.10 -31.43
CA PRO A 24 14.67 -8.69 -30.03
C PRO A 24 15.98 -8.49 -29.24
N ARG A 25 17.08 -9.17 -29.61
CA ARG A 25 18.37 -8.99 -28.92
C ARG A 25 18.97 -7.63 -29.28
N THR A 26 18.91 -7.26 -30.55
CA THR A 26 19.34 -5.94 -31.02
C THR A 26 18.52 -4.82 -30.38
N TYR A 27 17.20 -4.98 -30.29
CA TYR A 27 16.34 -4.01 -29.58
C TYR A 27 16.72 -3.87 -28.10
N SER A 28 16.90 -4.99 -27.39
CA SER A 28 17.28 -4.99 -25.98
C SER A 28 18.66 -4.35 -25.72
N TRP A 29 19.62 -4.57 -26.63
CA TRP A 29 20.94 -3.94 -26.57
C TRP A 29 20.87 -2.42 -26.73
N VAL A 30 20.13 -1.94 -27.72
CA VAL A 30 19.94 -0.49 -27.97
C VAL A 30 19.20 0.15 -26.80
N LEU A 31 18.16 -0.53 -26.29
CA LEU A 31 17.40 -0.07 -25.15
C LEU A 31 18.27 0.06 -23.89
N THR A 32 19.11 -0.94 -23.62
CA THR A 32 20.09 -0.89 -22.50
C THR A 32 21.11 0.23 -22.68
N GLY A 33 21.54 0.48 -23.92
CA GLY A 33 22.42 1.61 -24.25
C GLY A 33 21.75 2.96 -24.03
N PHE A 34 20.46 3.08 -24.37
CA PHE A 34 19.70 4.30 -24.12
C PHE A 34 19.49 4.52 -22.62
N THR A 35 19.02 3.50 -21.90
CA THR A 35 18.74 3.63 -20.47
C THR A 35 20.00 3.94 -19.66
N SER A 36 21.18 3.47 -20.06
CA SER A 36 22.43 3.84 -19.38
C SER A 36 22.80 5.33 -19.49
N THR A 37 22.20 6.08 -20.42
CA THR A 37 22.37 7.53 -20.52
C THR A 37 21.46 8.33 -19.59
N LEU A 38 20.41 7.70 -19.05
CA LEU A 38 19.47 8.33 -18.15
C LEU A 38 20.01 8.32 -16.72
N ALA A 39 19.59 9.28 -15.89
CA ALA A 39 19.86 9.24 -14.46
C ALA A 39 19.30 7.94 -13.87
N THR A 40 19.98 7.37 -12.87
CA THR A 40 19.58 6.10 -12.25
C THR A 40 18.20 6.16 -11.59
N ASN A 41 17.82 7.34 -11.10
CA ASN A 41 16.52 7.62 -10.48
C ASN A 41 15.49 8.22 -11.46
N ASP A 42 15.76 8.22 -12.77
CA ASP A 42 14.78 8.69 -13.74
C ASP A 42 13.57 7.71 -13.81
N PRO A 43 12.32 8.17 -13.68
CA PRO A 43 11.14 7.31 -13.84
C PRO A 43 11.08 6.56 -15.19
N LEU A 44 11.73 7.08 -16.25
CA LEU A 44 11.88 6.37 -17.51
C LEU A 44 12.70 5.08 -17.36
N GLN A 45 13.72 5.04 -16.49
CA GLN A 45 14.44 3.80 -16.15
C GLN A 45 13.46 2.75 -15.62
N THR A 46 12.52 3.18 -14.77
CA THR A 46 11.53 2.30 -14.16
C THR A 46 10.61 1.71 -15.23
N LEU A 47 10.13 2.55 -16.15
CA LEU A 47 9.30 2.12 -17.27
C LEU A 47 10.02 1.07 -18.12
N PHE A 48 11.24 1.35 -18.57
CA PHE A 48 11.95 0.45 -19.47
C PHE A 48 12.38 -0.85 -18.79
N GLN A 49 12.76 -0.82 -17.51
CA GLN A 49 13.02 -2.04 -16.74
C GLN A 49 11.76 -2.91 -16.64
N LEU A 50 10.60 -2.29 -16.37
CA LEU A 50 9.32 -2.98 -16.31
C LEU A 50 8.94 -3.59 -17.67
N MET A 51 9.04 -2.82 -18.75
CA MET A 51 8.78 -3.29 -20.13
C MET A 51 9.72 -4.43 -20.55
N SER A 52 10.93 -4.49 -19.97
CA SER A 52 11.89 -5.58 -20.20
C SER A 52 11.59 -6.85 -19.38
N GLY A 53 10.50 -6.87 -18.61
CA GLY A 53 10.12 -8.00 -17.77
C GLY A 53 10.98 -8.14 -16.51
N ARG A 54 11.52 -7.02 -16.00
CA ARG A 54 12.34 -6.98 -14.78
C ARG A 54 11.68 -6.10 -13.73
N ILE A 55 11.80 -6.49 -12.46
CA ILE A 55 11.41 -5.61 -11.36
C ILE A 55 12.36 -4.38 -11.39
N PRO A 56 11.83 -3.15 -11.37
CA PRO A 56 12.67 -1.96 -11.45
C PRO A 56 13.56 -1.76 -10.23
N GLN A 57 14.76 -1.20 -10.43
CA GLN A 57 15.69 -0.86 -9.35
C GLN A 57 15.07 0.05 -8.29
N ALA A 58 14.18 0.95 -8.71
CA ALA A 58 13.44 1.83 -7.83
C ALA A 58 12.62 1.08 -6.77
N ALA A 59 12.21 -0.18 -7.00
CA ALA A 59 11.51 -0.99 -6.00
C ALA A 59 12.38 -1.38 -4.80
N TRP A 60 13.71 -1.44 -4.96
CA TRP A 60 14.65 -1.79 -3.87
C TRP A 60 15.43 -0.60 -3.32
N CYS A 61 15.57 0.49 -4.09
CA CYS A 61 16.40 1.64 -3.72
C CYS A 61 15.59 2.87 -3.28
N CYS A 62 14.27 2.87 -3.47
CA CYS A 62 13.42 4.01 -3.11
C CYS A 62 13.55 4.44 -1.63
N GLY A 63 13.49 5.75 -1.38
CA GLY A 63 13.58 6.30 -0.02
C GLY A 63 15.00 6.45 0.53
N ASP A 64 16.04 6.10 -0.23
CA ASP A 64 17.40 6.54 0.09
C ASP A 64 17.59 8.01 -0.31
N ALA A 65 18.34 8.78 0.48
CA ALA A 65 18.67 10.17 0.18
C ALA A 65 19.35 10.33 -1.19
N THR A 66 20.00 9.27 -1.68
CA THR A 66 20.68 9.20 -2.98
C THR A 66 19.73 8.85 -4.13
N TRP A 67 18.65 8.11 -3.88
CA TRP A 67 17.72 7.65 -4.93
C TRP A 67 16.56 8.63 -5.14
N GLY A 68 16.08 9.25 -4.06
CA GLY A 68 15.02 10.26 -4.13
C GLY A 68 13.61 9.70 -3.94
N ASP A 69 12.64 10.40 -4.50
CA ASP A 69 11.21 10.22 -4.24
C ASP A 69 10.65 8.95 -4.91
N TRP A 70 9.90 8.14 -4.14
CA TRP A 70 9.28 6.91 -4.62
C TRP A 70 8.02 7.17 -5.46
N ARG A 71 7.35 8.32 -5.27
CA ARG A 71 6.03 8.61 -5.86
C ARG A 71 6.03 8.59 -7.39
N PRO A 72 6.99 9.21 -8.10
CA PRO A 72 7.02 9.16 -9.56
C PRO A 72 7.24 7.73 -10.11
N HIS A 73 8.06 6.92 -9.42
CA HIS A 73 8.30 5.53 -9.80
C HIS A 73 7.05 4.67 -9.64
N LEU A 74 6.32 4.83 -8.53
CA LEU A 74 5.05 4.12 -8.35
C LEU A 74 4.03 4.57 -9.41
N ALA A 75 3.93 5.88 -9.70
CA ALA A 75 3.03 6.37 -10.74
C ALA A 75 3.32 5.71 -12.10
N VAL A 76 4.59 5.55 -12.47
CA VAL A 76 4.98 4.80 -13.68
C VAL A 76 4.49 3.36 -13.66
N MET A 77 4.69 2.63 -12.55
CA MET A 77 4.23 1.24 -12.41
C MET A 77 2.70 1.13 -12.54
N LEU A 78 1.96 2.09 -11.98
CA LEU A 78 0.49 2.07 -11.99
C LEU A 78 -0.11 2.46 -13.34
N SER A 79 0.46 3.47 -14.01
CA SER A 79 -0.02 3.94 -15.30
C SER A 79 0.35 3.00 -16.45
N ASN A 80 1.43 2.24 -16.31
CA ASN A 80 1.95 1.37 -17.36
C ASN A 80 1.78 -0.10 -16.99
N LYS A 81 0.53 -0.59 -17.14
CA LYS A 81 0.20 -2.02 -17.05
C LYS A 81 0.72 -2.84 -18.25
N VAL A 82 1.68 -2.31 -19.00
CA VAL A 82 2.22 -2.93 -20.20
C VAL A 82 3.10 -4.11 -19.77
N GLY A 83 2.60 -5.33 -19.94
CA GLY A 83 3.32 -6.57 -19.63
C GLY A 83 2.61 -7.43 -18.59
N ASP A 84 3.42 -8.10 -17.76
CA ASP A 84 2.98 -9.06 -16.75
C ASP A 84 2.40 -8.34 -15.51
N THR A 85 1.08 -8.48 -15.30
CA THR A 85 0.37 -7.94 -14.13
C THR A 85 0.98 -8.43 -12.82
N GLU A 86 1.45 -9.67 -12.78
CA GLU A 86 2.08 -10.24 -11.58
C GLU A 86 3.44 -9.59 -11.32
N LEU A 87 4.21 -9.30 -12.37
CA LEU A 87 5.47 -8.57 -12.21
C LEU A 87 5.24 -7.18 -11.65
N ASN A 88 4.25 -6.45 -12.17
CA ASN A 88 3.85 -5.14 -11.66
C ASN A 88 3.44 -5.22 -10.19
N HIS A 89 2.57 -6.16 -9.85
CA HIS A 89 2.12 -6.40 -8.48
C HIS A 89 3.32 -6.67 -7.55
N ARG A 90 4.22 -7.60 -7.91
CA ARG A 90 5.44 -7.87 -7.11
C ARG A 90 6.35 -6.66 -6.98
N ALA A 91 6.50 -5.84 -8.03
CA ALA A 91 7.33 -4.63 -7.98
C ALA A 91 6.78 -3.61 -6.97
N ILE A 92 5.46 -3.41 -6.94
CA ILE A 92 4.78 -2.53 -5.99
C ILE A 92 4.92 -3.06 -4.57
N VAL A 93 4.72 -4.36 -4.35
CA VAL A 93 4.89 -4.99 -3.03
C VAL A 93 6.34 -4.86 -2.56
N THR A 94 7.31 -5.08 -3.45
CA THR A 94 8.74 -4.93 -3.14
C THR A 94 9.09 -3.49 -2.76
N MET A 95 8.53 -2.50 -3.46
CA MET A 95 8.65 -1.09 -3.11
C MET A 95 8.10 -0.82 -1.70
N GLY A 96 6.92 -1.37 -1.39
CA GLY A 96 6.33 -1.27 -0.06
C GLY A 96 7.22 -1.89 1.03
N ASP A 97 7.73 -3.09 0.80
CA ASP A 97 8.62 -3.80 1.73
C ASP A 97 9.92 -3.02 1.98
N THR A 98 10.50 -2.41 0.94
CA THR A 98 11.67 -1.53 1.05
C THR A 98 11.36 -0.28 1.88
N LEU A 99 10.26 0.42 1.58
CA LEU A 99 9.84 1.62 2.33
C LEU A 99 9.55 1.30 3.80
N ALA A 100 8.92 0.17 4.08
CA ALA A 100 8.65 -0.30 5.44
C ALA A 100 9.96 -0.58 6.20
N SER A 101 10.95 -1.20 5.54
CA SER A 101 12.26 -1.47 6.15
C SER A 101 13.01 -0.19 6.55
N LYS A 102 12.76 0.91 5.84
CA LYS A 102 13.31 2.25 6.10
C LYS A 102 12.48 3.08 7.07
N GLY A 103 11.39 2.53 7.62
CA GLY A 103 10.50 3.22 8.55
C GLY A 103 9.48 4.17 7.91
N ALA A 104 9.39 4.22 6.58
CA ALA A 104 8.41 5.01 5.85
C ALA A 104 7.04 4.29 5.79
N VAL A 105 6.40 4.13 6.95
CA VAL A 105 5.18 3.32 7.15
C VAL A 105 4.03 3.76 6.24
N GLU A 106 3.74 5.05 6.18
CA GLU A 106 2.63 5.60 5.36
C GLU A 106 2.84 5.32 3.87
N ALA A 107 4.08 5.48 3.39
CA ALA A 107 4.43 5.22 2.00
C ALA A 107 4.35 3.73 1.67
N ALA A 108 4.82 2.87 2.57
CA ALA A 108 4.69 1.42 2.43
C ALA A 108 3.22 0.99 2.36
N HIS A 109 2.40 1.49 3.29
CA HIS A 109 0.97 1.18 3.33
C HIS A 109 0.24 1.66 2.07
N PHE A 110 0.65 2.78 1.48
CA PHE A 110 0.12 3.22 0.18
C PHE A 110 0.42 2.21 -0.93
N CYS A 111 1.66 1.71 -1.02
CA CYS A 111 2.01 0.66 -1.98
C CYS A 111 1.16 -0.60 -1.78
N TYR A 112 1.03 -1.05 -0.53
CA TYR A 112 0.25 -2.24 -0.18
C TYR A 112 -1.24 -2.10 -0.48
N LEU A 113 -1.84 -0.92 -0.23
CA LEU A 113 -3.23 -0.64 -0.58
C LEU A 113 -3.47 -0.77 -2.09
N ILE A 114 -2.57 -0.21 -2.90
CA ILE A 114 -2.74 -0.25 -4.36
C ILE A 114 -2.44 -1.64 -4.94
N ALA A 115 -1.59 -2.40 -4.27
CA ALA A 115 -1.37 -3.81 -4.55
C ALA A 115 -2.46 -4.73 -3.96
N ASP A 116 -3.53 -4.20 -3.37
CA ASP A 116 -4.63 -4.97 -2.78
C ASP A 116 -4.18 -6.00 -1.73
N ILE A 117 -3.14 -5.65 -0.97
CA ILE A 117 -2.63 -6.50 0.11
C ILE A 117 -3.62 -6.49 1.28
N PRO A 118 -4.03 -7.66 1.78
CA PRO A 118 -5.00 -7.73 2.86
C PRO A 118 -4.44 -7.17 4.17
N PHE A 119 -5.36 -6.64 4.98
CA PHE A 119 -5.07 -6.25 6.35
C PHE A 119 -5.03 -7.47 7.26
N GLY A 120 -4.00 -7.54 8.07
CA GLY A 120 -3.78 -8.53 9.10
C GLY A 120 -4.17 -8.06 10.50
N TYR A 121 -3.70 -8.80 11.50
CA TYR A 121 -4.01 -8.54 12.92
C TYR A 121 -2.81 -7.94 13.65
N PHE A 122 -3.08 -7.19 14.73
CA PHE A 122 -2.00 -6.73 15.60
C PHE A 122 -1.25 -7.91 16.22
N GLY A 123 0.08 -7.88 16.19
CA GLY A 123 0.96 -8.95 16.67
C GLY A 123 1.38 -9.96 15.61
N ALA A 124 0.70 -10.03 14.46
CA ALA A 124 1.10 -10.86 13.34
C ALA A 124 2.27 -10.20 12.57
N LYS A 125 3.51 -10.52 12.96
CA LYS A 125 4.72 -9.90 12.38
C LYS A 125 4.94 -10.19 10.89
N ALA A 126 4.28 -11.23 10.37
CA ALA A 126 4.34 -11.61 8.96
C ALA A 126 3.44 -10.72 8.09
N ASP A 127 2.43 -10.09 8.67
CA ASP A 127 1.51 -9.24 7.93
C ASP A 127 2.16 -7.89 7.61
N ARG A 128 1.72 -7.28 6.51
CA ARG A 128 2.27 -6.01 6.04
C ARG A 128 1.55 -4.81 6.63
N MET A 129 0.25 -4.95 6.90
CA MET A 129 -0.63 -3.90 7.40
C MET A 129 -1.63 -4.46 8.39
N ALA A 130 -2.08 -3.64 9.35
CA ALA A 130 -3.18 -3.97 10.26
C ALA A 130 -4.08 -2.75 10.52
N LEU A 131 -3.48 -1.59 10.81
CA LEU A 131 -4.14 -0.29 10.80
C LEU A 131 -3.45 0.65 9.81
N LEU A 132 -4.25 1.38 9.04
CA LEU A 132 -3.72 2.24 7.99
C LEU A 132 -2.84 3.36 8.59
N GLY A 133 -1.65 3.50 8.02
CA GLY A 133 -0.56 4.35 8.49
C GLY A 133 -0.05 4.14 9.92
N SER A 134 -0.29 2.97 10.53
CA SER A 134 0.32 2.64 11.82
C SER A 134 1.03 1.29 11.80
N SER A 135 2.28 1.27 12.26
CA SER A 135 3.10 0.06 12.21
C SER A 135 2.70 -0.89 13.33
N HIS A 136 2.24 -2.08 12.97
CA HIS A 136 1.92 -3.18 13.90
C HIS A 136 3.16 -3.74 14.64
N ARG A 137 4.36 -3.24 14.33
CA ARG A 137 5.61 -3.58 15.03
C ARG A 137 5.86 -2.70 16.25
N GLN A 138 5.09 -1.63 16.43
CA GLN A 138 5.18 -0.73 17.59
C GLN A 138 4.40 -1.29 18.79
N ALA A 139 4.61 -0.69 19.96
CA ALA A 139 3.78 -0.96 21.13
C ALA A 139 2.31 -0.64 20.85
N PHE A 140 1.37 -1.38 21.45
CA PHE A 140 -0.06 -1.25 21.16
C PHE A 140 -0.59 0.18 21.32
N SER A 141 -0.14 0.93 22.33
CA SER A 141 -0.53 2.33 22.55
C SER A 141 -0.09 3.27 21.43
N GLN A 142 1.08 3.03 20.82
CA GLN A 142 1.57 3.77 19.67
C GLN A 142 0.96 3.28 18.36
N PHE A 143 0.59 2.00 18.29
CA PHE A 143 -0.05 1.41 17.13
C PHE A 143 -1.51 1.89 17.00
N ALA A 144 -2.31 1.72 18.04
CA ALA A 144 -3.74 2.03 18.03
C ALA A 144 -4.01 3.49 18.42
N ARG A 145 -3.28 4.45 17.84
CA ARG A 145 -3.54 5.89 18.03
C ARG A 145 -4.87 6.29 17.43
N THR A 146 -5.51 7.32 17.99
CA THR A 146 -6.84 7.77 17.56
C THR A 146 -6.87 8.13 16.07
N GLU A 147 -5.84 8.80 15.57
CA GLU A 147 -5.71 9.19 14.17
C GLU A 147 -5.62 7.98 13.24
N ALA A 148 -4.96 6.90 13.67
CA ALA A 148 -4.86 5.66 12.89
C ALA A 148 -6.20 4.93 12.83
N ILE A 149 -6.96 4.95 13.93
CA ILE A 149 -8.30 4.35 14.00
C ILE A 149 -9.26 5.14 13.08
N GLN A 150 -9.29 6.47 13.19
CA GLN A 150 -10.11 7.33 12.34
C GLN A 150 -9.76 7.18 10.85
N ARG A 151 -8.46 7.11 10.52
CA ARG A 151 -8.01 6.89 9.14
C ARG A 151 -8.50 5.54 8.59
N MET A 152 -8.45 4.49 9.41
CA MET A 152 -8.95 3.17 9.02
C MET A 152 -10.47 3.17 8.85
N GLU A 153 -11.21 3.90 9.68
CA GLU A 153 -12.66 4.06 9.56
C GLU A 153 -13.05 4.78 8.27
N ILE A 154 -12.31 5.83 7.87
CA ILE A 154 -12.51 6.50 6.57
C ILE A 154 -12.28 5.52 5.42
N PHE A 155 -11.22 4.71 5.49
CA PHE A 155 -10.93 3.70 4.47
C PHE A 155 -12.05 2.65 4.39
N GLU A 156 -12.51 2.14 5.53
CA GLU A 156 -13.65 1.21 5.62
C GLU A 156 -14.91 1.80 4.99
N TYR A 157 -15.22 3.07 5.27
CA TYR A 157 -16.35 3.76 4.67
C TYR A 157 -16.21 3.84 3.14
N CYS A 158 -15.04 4.20 2.61
CA CYS A 158 -14.78 4.19 1.17
C CYS A 158 -14.97 2.80 0.55
N GLN A 159 -14.55 1.75 1.23
CA GLN A 159 -14.72 0.36 0.77
C GLN A 159 -16.20 -0.06 0.80
N GLN A 160 -16.94 0.31 1.84
CA GLN A 160 -18.37 0.04 1.96
C GLN A 160 -19.18 0.73 0.85
N LEU A 161 -18.83 1.97 0.48
CA LEU A 161 -19.44 2.65 -0.67
C LEU A 161 -19.22 1.90 -1.98
N ARG A 162 -18.10 1.19 -2.11
CA ARG A 162 -17.76 0.40 -3.30
C ARG A 162 -18.44 -0.98 -3.29
N GLN A 163 -18.56 -1.61 -2.12
CA GLN A 163 -19.17 -2.92 -1.91
C GLN A 163 -19.95 -2.98 -0.58
N PRO A 164 -21.26 -2.65 -0.59
CA PRO A 164 -22.05 -2.50 0.64
C PRO A 164 -22.21 -3.78 1.47
N GLU A 165 -22.12 -4.95 0.83
CA GLU A 165 -22.43 -6.26 1.42
C GLU A 165 -21.19 -7.06 1.87
N SER A 166 -19.96 -6.64 1.52
CA SER A 166 -18.76 -7.50 1.66
C SER A 166 -17.75 -7.07 2.72
N PHE A 167 -17.86 -5.86 3.27
CA PHE A 167 -16.79 -5.29 4.10
C PHE A 167 -17.21 -5.12 5.56
N LEU A 168 -17.23 -6.23 6.28
CA LEU A 168 -17.16 -6.21 7.75
C LEU A 168 -15.84 -6.85 8.15
N LEU A 169 -14.81 -6.05 8.41
CA LEU A 169 -13.56 -6.55 8.98
C LEU A 169 -13.78 -6.78 10.48
N PRO A 170 -13.88 -8.04 10.96
CA PRO A 170 -14.26 -8.32 12.36
C PRO A 170 -13.28 -7.72 13.38
N PHE A 171 -12.02 -7.54 12.99
CA PHE A 171 -10.99 -6.95 13.85
C PHE A 171 -11.09 -5.42 14.01
N GLN A 172 -11.82 -4.73 13.13
CA GLN A 172 -12.05 -3.29 13.28
C GLN A 172 -12.95 -2.96 14.46
N VAL A 173 -13.81 -3.91 14.86
CA VAL A 173 -14.74 -3.74 15.99
C VAL A 173 -13.98 -3.47 17.29
N VAL A 174 -12.82 -4.11 17.48
CA VAL A 174 -11.97 -3.90 18.67
C VAL A 174 -11.41 -2.48 18.72
N TYR A 175 -10.96 -1.94 17.58
CA TYR A 175 -10.42 -0.58 17.52
C TYR A 175 -11.51 0.49 17.65
N LYS A 176 -12.70 0.24 17.09
CA LYS A 176 -13.87 1.11 17.29
C LYS A 176 -14.31 1.15 18.74
N LEU A 177 -14.29 0.02 19.45
CA LEU A 177 -14.57 -0.02 20.89
C LEU A 177 -13.53 0.76 21.70
N LEU A 178 -12.24 0.61 21.36
CA LEU A 178 -11.17 1.40 21.97
C LEU A 178 -11.39 2.90 21.74
N TYR A 179 -11.84 3.30 20.55
CA TYR A 179 -12.16 4.69 20.25
C TYR A 179 -13.40 5.18 21.02
N ALA A 180 -14.45 4.37 21.14
CA ALA A 180 -15.62 4.67 21.96
C ALA A 180 -15.26 4.91 23.43
N SER A 181 -14.40 4.07 24.01
CA SER A 181 -13.88 4.27 25.37
C SER A 181 -13.15 5.62 25.50
N ARG A 182 -12.33 5.99 24.50
CA ARG A 182 -11.64 7.30 24.52
C ARG A 182 -12.61 8.47 24.42
N LEU A 183 -13.66 8.35 23.60
CA LEU A 183 -14.71 9.37 23.51
C LEU A 183 -15.42 9.55 24.87
N ALA A 184 -15.70 8.45 25.55
CA ALA A 184 -16.25 8.46 26.92
C ALA A 184 -15.33 9.21 27.88
N ASP A 185 -14.03 8.85 27.90
CA ASP A 185 -13.01 9.47 28.76
C ASP A 185 -12.85 10.97 28.49
N HIS A 186 -13.10 11.42 27.25
CA HIS A 186 -13.08 12.81 26.83
C HIS A 186 -14.40 13.56 27.05
N GLY A 187 -15.40 12.95 27.69
CA GLY A 187 -16.68 13.59 28.00
C GLY A 187 -17.63 13.69 26.80
N LEU A 188 -17.53 12.78 25.84
CA LEU A 188 -18.40 12.69 24.65
C LEU A 188 -19.29 11.42 24.69
N PRO A 189 -20.14 11.24 25.72
CA PRO A 189 -20.85 9.98 25.93
C PRO A 189 -21.89 9.68 24.84
N ALA A 190 -22.53 10.71 24.27
CA ALA A 190 -23.47 10.53 23.17
C ALA A 190 -22.83 9.90 21.93
N GLN A 191 -21.59 10.29 21.61
CA GLN A 191 -20.86 9.70 20.47
C GLN A 191 -20.38 8.29 20.81
N ALA A 192 -19.87 8.08 22.03
CA ALA A 192 -19.46 6.75 22.49
C ALA A 192 -20.63 5.74 22.45
N LEU A 193 -21.83 6.16 22.84
CA LEU A 193 -23.03 5.32 22.80
C LEU A 193 -23.38 4.92 21.36
N GLN A 194 -23.32 5.86 20.41
CA GLN A 194 -23.55 5.57 18.99
C GLN A 194 -22.58 4.51 18.46
N TYR A 195 -21.30 4.57 18.84
CA TYR A 195 -20.34 3.52 18.50
C TYR A 195 -20.73 2.18 19.11
N CYS A 196 -21.10 2.14 20.39
CA CYS A 196 -21.54 0.91 21.06
C CYS A 196 -22.77 0.28 20.41
N GLU A 197 -23.76 1.08 19.99
CA GLU A 197 -24.96 0.60 19.28
C GLU A 197 -24.62 -0.01 17.92
N HIS A 198 -23.75 0.66 17.14
CA HIS A 198 -23.27 0.15 15.85
C HIS A 198 -22.49 -1.15 16.01
N ILE A 199 -21.58 -1.19 16.99
CA ILE A 199 -20.80 -2.39 17.32
C ILE A 199 -21.73 -3.54 17.73
N SER A 200 -22.72 -3.27 18.58
CA SER A 200 -23.70 -4.29 19.02
C SER A 200 -24.48 -4.85 17.84
N THR A 201 -24.92 -3.98 16.93
CA THR A 201 -25.63 -4.39 15.71
C THR A 201 -24.75 -5.25 14.80
N ALA A 202 -23.46 -4.90 14.65
CA ALA A 202 -22.50 -5.69 13.89
C ALA A 202 -22.22 -7.06 14.54
N LEU A 203 -22.09 -7.11 15.88
CA LEU A 203 -21.88 -8.34 16.64
C LEU A 203 -23.08 -9.27 16.63
N LEU A 204 -24.31 -8.75 16.52
CA LEU A 204 -25.53 -9.55 16.39
C LEU A 204 -25.71 -10.14 14.98
N ARG A 205 -25.14 -9.49 13.96
CA ARG A 205 -25.10 -10.01 12.58
C ARG A 205 -24.04 -11.09 12.40
N GLN A 206 -22.95 -10.99 13.16
CA GLN A 206 -21.96 -12.06 13.32
C GLN A 206 -22.47 -13.02 14.42
N ASP A 207 -21.98 -14.26 14.50
CA ASP A 207 -22.38 -15.14 15.60
C ASP A 207 -21.86 -14.57 16.94
N PRO A 208 -22.73 -14.13 17.88
CA PRO A 208 -22.29 -13.52 19.13
C PRO A 208 -21.44 -14.48 19.98
N ALA A 209 -21.61 -15.79 19.79
CA ALA A 209 -20.82 -16.83 20.46
C ALA A 209 -19.37 -16.88 19.97
N ALA A 210 -19.06 -16.30 18.80
CA ALA A 210 -17.71 -16.24 18.27
C ALA A 210 -16.81 -15.28 19.07
N HIS A 211 -17.38 -14.24 19.72
CA HIS A 211 -16.62 -13.17 20.37
C HIS A 211 -17.20 -12.72 21.74
N PRO A 212 -17.30 -13.62 22.74
CA PRO A 212 -17.93 -13.33 24.03
C PRO A 212 -17.23 -12.23 24.85
N VAL A 213 -15.90 -12.13 24.75
CA VAL A 213 -15.12 -11.10 25.45
C VAL A 213 -15.44 -9.70 24.90
N LEU A 214 -15.59 -9.59 23.58
CA LEU A 214 -15.90 -8.32 22.92
C LEU A 214 -17.31 -7.85 23.29
N ALA A 215 -18.29 -8.76 23.30
CA ALA A 215 -19.64 -8.45 23.75
C ALA A 215 -19.68 -7.95 25.21
N GLN A 216 -18.93 -8.59 26.12
CA GLN A 216 -18.81 -8.13 27.51
C GLN A 216 -18.21 -6.72 27.62
N GLN A 217 -17.17 -6.41 26.84
CA GLN A 217 -16.56 -5.08 26.88
C GLN A 217 -17.49 -4.00 26.32
N VAL A 218 -18.28 -4.29 25.29
CA VAL A 218 -19.29 -3.35 24.77
C VAL A 218 -20.33 -3.03 25.83
N VAL A 219 -20.87 -4.05 26.51
CA VAL A 219 -21.84 -3.85 27.60
C VAL A 219 -21.22 -3.01 28.72
N ARG A 220 -19.98 -3.31 29.11
CA ARG A 220 -19.29 -2.54 30.14
C ARG A 220 -19.16 -1.07 29.77
N VAL A 221 -18.62 -0.76 28.59
CA VAL A 221 -18.47 0.64 28.14
C VAL A 221 -19.84 1.31 28.12
N SER A 222 -20.87 0.67 27.55
CA SER A 222 -22.22 1.26 27.51
C SER A 222 -22.85 1.52 28.89
N LEU A 223 -22.50 0.74 29.91
CA LEU A 223 -22.98 0.96 31.30
C LEU A 223 -22.23 2.08 32.02
N ASP A 224 -21.00 2.38 31.58
CA ASP A 224 -20.15 3.42 32.14
C ASP A 224 -20.38 4.81 31.51
N LEU A 225 -21.23 4.90 30.46
CA LEU A 225 -21.64 6.13 29.75
C LEU A 225 -22.83 6.83 30.40
#